data_AF-A0A7D6HG90-F1
#
_entry.id   AF-A0A7D6HG90-F1
#
_cell.length_a   1.000
_cell.length_b   1.000
_cell.length_c   1.000
_cell.angle_alpha   90.00
_cell.angle_beta   90.00
_cell.angle_gamma   90.00
#
_symmetry.space_group_name_H-M   'P 1'
#
loop_
_entity.id
_entity.type
_entity.pdbx_description
1 polymer ?
#
loop_
_entity_poly.entity_id
_entity_poly.type
_entity_poly.pdbx_seq_one_letter_code
_entity_poly.pdbx_strand_id
1 'polypeptide(L)'
;MNFPVIMNVLIFILLLLLLAKISADGWSLSKKVFVGLLIGTVFGVVLHLIYGINNQIVHDSLSWFNIVGNGYVKLLQMIIMPLVFASILNAVARLHQTSSLGKISFFTIGILLFTTAIAALIRIIITYWFGLTAEGMVQTRSATIQLGIIENNGFVE
;
A
#
# COMPACT_ATOMS: atom_id res chain seq x y z
N MET A 1 -24.60 3.30 16.61
CA MET A 1 -23.72 2.37 15.88
C MET A 1 -24.57 1.21 15.38
N ASN A 2 -24.46 0.87 14.09
CA ASN A 2 -25.21 -0.24 13.50
C ASN A 2 -24.67 -1.56 14.05
N PHE A 3 -25.56 -2.43 14.54
CA PHE A 3 -25.22 -3.76 15.08
C PHE A 3 -24.32 -4.60 14.13
N PRO A 4 -24.51 -4.57 12.80
CA PRO A 4 -23.61 -5.24 11.85
C PRO A 4 -22.16 -4.72 11.84
N VAL A 5 -21.94 -3.42 12.07
CA VAL A 5 -20.59 -2.82 12.10
C VAL A 5 -19.81 -3.35 13.30
N ILE A 6 -20.47 -3.39 14.47
CA ILE A 6 -19.87 -3.91 15.71
C ILE A 6 -19.50 -5.38 15.53
N MET A 7 -20.34 -6.17 14.87
CA MET A 7 -20.07 -7.57 14.56
C MET A 7 -18.81 -7.74 13.69
N ASN A 8 -18.69 -6.98 12.61
CA ASN A 8 -17.53 -7.03 11.71
C ASN A 8 -16.23 -6.62 12.43
N VAL A 9 -16.28 -5.58 13.26
CA VAL A 9 -15.13 -5.11 14.04
C VAL A 9 -14.72 -6.16 15.08
N LEU A 10 -15.69 -6.80 15.75
CA LEU A 10 -15.41 -7.90 16.68
C LEU A 10 -14.73 -9.08 16.00
N ILE A 11 -15.24 -9.50 14.83
CA ILE A 11 -14.64 -10.57 14.03
C ILE A 11 -13.22 -10.21 13.59
N PHE A 12 -12.98 -8.95 13.21
CA PHE A 12 -11.63 -8.49 12.86
C PHE A 12 -10.67 -8.54 14.06
N ILE A 13 -11.11 -8.09 15.25
CA ILE A 13 -10.32 -8.19 16.48
C ILE A 13 -10.03 -9.65 16.83
N LEU A 14 -11.03 -10.53 16.72
CA LEU A 14 -10.86 -11.97 16.96
C LEU A 14 -9.85 -12.57 16.00
N LEU A 15 -9.90 -12.20 14.73
CA LEU A 15 -8.95 -12.62 13.69
C LEU A 15 -7.53 -12.14 14.02
N LEU A 16 -7.36 -10.88 14.45
CA LEU A 16 -6.05 -10.37 14.88
C LEU A 16 -5.50 -11.14 16.08
N LEU A 17 -6.33 -11.46 17.08
CA LEU A 17 -5.91 -12.27 18.23
C LEU A 17 -5.56 -13.70 17.84
N LEU A 18 -6.34 -14.32 16.95
CA LEU A 18 -6.06 -15.65 16.42
C LEU A 18 -4.72 -15.67 15.69
N LEU A 19 -4.47 -14.67 14.82
CA LEU A 19 -3.21 -14.51 14.11
C LEU A 19 -2.04 -14.26 15.07
N ALA A 20 -2.22 -13.41 16.09
CA ALA A 20 -1.21 -13.16 17.11
C ALA A 20 -0.86 -14.44 17.88
N LYS A 21 -1.85 -15.27 18.21
CA LYS A 21 -1.66 -16.55 18.89
C LYS A 21 -0.97 -17.59 17.99
N ILE A 22 -1.34 -17.66 16.71
CA ILE A 22 -0.72 -18.57 15.74
C ILE A 22 0.74 -18.21 15.45
N SER A 23 1.06 -16.91 15.53
CA SER A 23 2.39 -16.38 15.25
C SER A 23 3.27 -16.28 16.50
N ALA A 24 2.80 -16.76 17.66
CA ALA A 24 3.54 -16.68 18.92
C ALA A 24 4.74 -17.64 18.98
N ASP A 25 4.75 -18.74 18.22
CA ASP A 25 5.76 -19.80 18.37
C ASP A 25 6.61 -19.99 17.11
N GLY A 26 7.94 -20.09 17.28
CA GLY A 26 8.98 -20.57 16.34
C GLY A 26 9.06 -20.08 14.88
N TRP A 27 8.09 -19.32 14.36
CA TRP A 27 7.98 -19.08 12.92
C TRP A 27 8.86 -17.91 12.45
N SER A 28 9.41 -18.02 11.24
CA SER A 28 10.13 -16.90 10.62
C SER A 28 9.18 -15.73 10.33
N LEU A 29 9.70 -14.50 10.43
CA LEU A 29 8.91 -13.28 10.21
C LEU A 29 8.20 -13.29 8.85
N SER A 30 8.86 -13.78 7.81
CA SER A 30 8.29 -13.89 6.46
C SER A 30 7.04 -14.77 6.42
N LYS A 31 7.05 -15.91 7.14
CA LYS A 31 5.87 -16.80 7.22
C LYS A 31 4.71 -16.11 7.96
N LYS A 32 5.00 -15.39 9.04
CA LYS A 32 4.00 -14.63 9.81
C LYS A 32 3.32 -13.56 8.95
N VAL A 33 4.11 -12.78 8.21
CA VAL A 33 3.61 -11.73 7.31
C VAL A 33 2.79 -12.34 6.16
N PHE A 34 3.28 -13.42 5.56
CA PHE A 34 2.59 -14.07 4.45
C PHE A 34 1.23 -14.65 4.86
N VAL A 35 1.15 -15.29 6.02
CA VAL A 35 -0.12 -15.82 6.56
C VAL A 35 -1.07 -14.67 6.93
N GLY A 36 -0.56 -13.59 7.52
CA GLY A 36 -1.36 -12.39 7.79
C GLY A 36 -1.92 -11.77 6.52
N LEU A 37 -1.12 -11.70 5.44
CA LEU A 37 -1.56 -11.24 4.13
C LEU A 37 -2.68 -12.13 3.57
N LEU A 38 -2.48 -13.44 3.53
CA LEU A 38 -3.49 -14.36 2.99
C LEU A 38 -4.81 -14.30 3.77
N ILE A 39 -4.76 -14.37 5.10
CA ILE A 39 -5.95 -14.32 5.93
C ILE A 39 -6.65 -12.95 5.80
N GLY A 40 -5.89 -11.85 5.80
CA GLY A 40 -6.42 -10.50 5.63
C GLY A 40 -7.08 -10.29 4.27
N THR A 41 -6.46 -10.77 3.19
CA THR A 41 -7.04 -10.71 1.84
C THR A 41 -8.33 -11.52 1.75
N VAL A 42 -8.34 -12.76 2.26
CA VAL A 42 -9.55 -13.60 2.27
C VAL A 42 -10.66 -12.92 3.06
N PHE A 43 -10.36 -12.37 4.24
CA PHE A 43 -11.33 -11.65 5.05
C PHE A 43 -11.92 -10.43 4.33
N GLY A 44 -11.07 -9.62 3.66
CA GLY A 44 -11.52 -8.48 2.88
C GLY A 44 -12.44 -8.87 1.72
N VAL A 45 -12.13 -9.97 1.01
CA VAL A 45 -12.97 -10.49 -0.08
C VAL A 45 -14.31 -11.01 0.45
N VAL A 46 -14.31 -11.74 1.57
CA VAL A 46 -15.54 -12.23 2.21
C VAL A 46 -16.45 -11.08 2.62
N LEU A 47 -15.90 -10.01 3.21
CA LEU A 47 -16.66 -8.81 3.54
C LEU A 47 -17.26 -8.14 2.29
N HIS A 48 -16.48 -8.07 1.21
CA HIS A 48 -16.95 -7.50 -0.06
C HIS A 48 -18.12 -8.31 -0.66
N LEU A 49 -18.06 -9.64 -0.59
CA LEU A 49 -19.11 -10.53 -1.11
C LEU A 49 -20.40 -10.49 -0.27
N ILE A 50 -20.30 -10.37 1.06
CA ILE A 50 -21.48 -10.37 1.95
C ILE A 50 -22.25 -9.05 1.87
N TYR A 51 -21.56 -7.90 1.86
CA TYR A 51 -22.20 -6.59 2.01
C TYR A 51 -22.40 -5.83 0.69
N GLY A 52 -21.72 -6.25 -0.39
CA GLY A 52 -21.77 -5.57 -1.68
C GLY A 52 -21.05 -4.21 -1.69
N ILE A 53 -20.95 -3.62 -2.89
CA ILE A 53 -20.08 -2.45 -3.19
C ILE A 53 -20.52 -1.16 -2.46
N ASN A 54 -21.78 -1.06 -2.02
CA ASN A 54 -22.40 0.23 -1.71
C ASN A 54 -23.15 0.29 -0.36
N ASN A 55 -22.60 -0.36 0.67
CA ASN A 55 -23.24 -0.38 1.99
C ASN A 55 -22.47 0.50 3.00
N GLN A 56 -23.18 1.44 3.65
CA GLN A 56 -22.67 2.30 4.72
C GLN A 56 -21.97 1.50 5.83
N ILE A 57 -22.42 0.26 6.08
CA ILE A 57 -21.85 -0.66 7.07
C ILE A 57 -20.38 -0.99 6.76
N VAL A 58 -20.01 -1.14 5.48
CA VAL A 58 -18.63 -1.43 5.07
C VAL A 58 -17.75 -0.21 5.28
N HIS A 59 -18.23 0.98 4.91
CA HIS A 59 -17.50 2.24 5.13
C HIS A 59 -17.22 2.50 6.61
N ASP A 60 -18.23 2.32 7.46
CA ASP A 60 -18.08 2.48 8.91
C ASP A 60 -17.09 1.44 9.47
N SER A 61 -17.18 0.17 9.05
CA SER A 61 -16.25 -0.88 9.49
C SER A 61 -14.81 -0.63 9.00
N LEU A 62 -14.66 -0.10 7.79
CA LEU A 62 -13.36 0.20 7.19
C LEU A 62 -12.62 1.31 7.97
N SER A 63 -13.35 2.29 8.52
CA SER A 63 -12.75 3.31 9.39
C SER A 63 -12.04 2.69 10.60
N TRP A 64 -12.62 1.65 11.20
CA TRP A 64 -12.02 0.91 12.32
C TRP A 64 -10.81 0.07 11.88
N PHE A 65 -10.91 -0.62 10.74
CA PHE A 65 -9.78 -1.41 10.20
C PHE A 65 -8.59 -0.52 9.85
N ASN A 66 -8.87 0.68 9.32
CA ASN A 66 -7.87 1.67 8.97
C ASN A 66 -7.08 2.19 10.18
N ILE A 67 -7.61 2.15 11.40
CA ILE A 67 -6.85 2.52 12.60
C ILE A 67 -5.64 1.59 12.77
N VAL A 68 -5.84 0.29 12.60
CA VAL A 68 -4.77 -0.71 12.72
C VAL A 68 -3.79 -0.62 11.55
N GLY A 69 -4.31 -0.56 10.32
CA GLY A 69 -3.50 -0.49 9.10
C GLY A 69 -2.65 0.79 9.03
N ASN A 70 -3.28 1.96 9.18
CA ASN A 70 -2.57 3.23 9.17
C ASN A 70 -1.66 3.38 10.39
N GLY A 71 -2.06 2.84 11.55
CA GLY A 71 -1.20 2.79 12.73
C GLY A 71 0.12 2.09 12.42
N TYR A 72 0.07 0.89 11.83
CA TYR A 72 1.27 0.16 11.42
C TYR A 72 2.15 0.95 10.45
N VAL A 73 1.56 1.52 9.38
CA VAL A 73 2.31 2.29 8.39
C VAL A 73 2.95 3.54 8.99
N LYS A 74 2.24 4.27 9.86
CA LYS A 74 2.76 5.46 10.55
C LYS A 74 3.93 5.11 11.47
N LEU A 75 3.85 3.99 12.18
CA LEU A 75 4.95 3.51 13.01
C LEU A 75 6.18 3.17 12.16
N LEU A 76 6.00 2.54 10.99
CA LEU A 76 7.11 2.31 10.06
C LEU A 76 7.70 3.62 9.53
N GLN A 77 6.85 4.58 9.12
CA GLN A 77 7.30 5.87 8.59
C GLN A 77 8.13 6.67 9.60
N MET A 78 7.78 6.60 10.89
CA MET A 78 8.54 7.24 11.98
C MET A 78 9.98 6.72 12.06
N ILE A 79 10.20 5.42 11.77
CA ILE A 79 11.52 4.79 11.81
C ILE A 79 12.29 5.04 10.51
N ILE A 80 11.62 5.07 9.36
CA ILE A 80 12.26 5.13 8.03
C ILE A 80 13.11 6.40 7.87
N MET A 81 12.55 7.59 8.15
CA MET A 81 13.25 8.86 7.95
C MET A 81 14.60 8.97 8.70
N PRO A 82 14.67 8.73 10.03
CA PRO A 82 15.93 8.80 10.75
C PRO A 82 16.90 7.69 10.35
N LEU A 83 16.40 6.47 10.09
CA LEU A 83 17.24 5.33 9.74
C LEU A 83 17.93 5.51 8.38
N VAL A 84 17.22 6.05 7.39
CA VAL A 84 17.79 6.31 6.06
C VAL A 84 18.93 7.34 6.15
N PHE A 85 18.75 8.42 6.92
CA PHE A 85 19.79 9.42 7.11
C PHE A 85 21.05 8.82 7.76
N ALA A 86 20.88 8.11 8.88
CA ALA A 86 22.00 7.47 9.58
C ALA A 86 22.71 6.43 8.70
N SER A 87 21.95 5.66 7.91
CA SER A 87 22.48 4.65 6.99
C SER A 87 23.34 5.28 5.88
N ILE A 88 22.85 6.35 5.24
CA ILE A 88 23.59 7.06 4.20
C ILE A 88 24.84 7.74 4.78
N LEU A 89 24.73 8.41 5.92
CA LEU A 89 25.86 9.08 6.56
C LEU A 89 26.98 8.08 6.90
N ASN A 90 26.62 6.91 7.46
CA ASN A 90 27.57 5.84 7.75
C ASN A 90 28.20 5.26 6.47
N ALA A 91 27.40 5.05 5.42
CA ALA A 91 27.91 4.57 4.14
C ALA A 91 28.94 5.54 3.52
N VAL A 92 28.62 6.84 3.51
CA VAL A 92 29.50 7.89 2.97
C VAL A 92 30.75 8.07 3.83
N ALA A 93 30.64 8.02 5.16
CA ALA A 93 31.78 8.17 6.07
C ALA A 93 32.84 7.06 5.91
N ARG A 94 32.44 5.86 5.46
CA ARG A 94 33.34 4.70 5.29
C ARG A 94 34.01 4.65 3.91
N LEU A 95 33.73 5.59 3.03
CA LEU A 95 34.28 5.64 1.67
C LEU A 95 35.60 6.44 1.63
N HIS A 96 36.72 5.73 1.75
CA HIS A 96 38.06 6.33 1.75
C HIS A 96 38.73 6.45 0.37
N GLN A 97 38.13 5.91 -0.71
CA GLN A 97 38.66 5.98 -2.07
C GLN A 97 37.65 6.59 -3.05
N THR A 98 37.79 7.89 -3.28
CA THR A 98 36.90 8.70 -4.13
C THR A 98 36.89 8.25 -5.60
N SER A 99 37.99 7.64 -6.09
CA SER A 99 38.11 7.18 -7.49
C SER A 99 37.27 5.94 -7.79
N SER A 100 37.11 5.00 -6.85
CA SER A 100 36.27 3.81 -7.03
C SER A 100 34.78 4.10 -6.84
N LEU A 101 34.43 5.17 -6.12
CA LEU A 101 33.04 5.56 -5.85
C LEU A 101 32.28 5.94 -7.13
N GLY A 102 32.90 6.70 -8.03
CA GLY A 102 32.29 7.07 -9.30
C GLY A 102 32.00 5.84 -10.18
N LYS A 103 32.93 4.88 -10.24
CA LYS A 103 32.76 3.64 -10.99
C LYS A 103 31.66 2.75 -10.39
N ILE A 104 31.65 2.56 -9.07
CA ILE A 104 30.61 1.76 -8.37
C ILE A 104 29.23 2.40 -8.55
N SER A 105 29.13 3.73 -8.41
CA SER A 105 27.89 4.46 -8.60
C SER A 105 27.40 4.34 -10.04
N PHE A 106 28.29 4.48 -11.03
CA PHE A 106 27.94 4.31 -12.44
C PHE A 106 27.40 2.91 -12.74
N PHE A 107 28.07 1.86 -12.26
CA PHE A 107 27.56 0.48 -12.41
C PHE A 107 26.23 0.27 -11.69
N THR A 108 26.06 0.82 -10.48
CA THR A 108 24.83 0.71 -9.68
C THR A 108 23.64 1.43 -10.34
N ILE A 109 23.84 2.67 -10.77
CA ILE A 109 22.81 3.43 -11.48
C ILE A 109 22.50 2.75 -12.81
N GLY A 110 23.52 2.29 -13.54
CA GLY A 110 23.36 1.55 -14.79
C GLY A 110 22.49 0.31 -14.62
N ILE A 111 22.76 -0.53 -13.60
CA ILE A 111 21.96 -1.74 -13.36
C ILE A 111 20.53 -1.41 -12.88
N LEU A 112 20.34 -0.40 -12.03
CA LEU A 112 19.01 0.02 -11.58
C LEU A 112 18.17 0.56 -12.73
N LEU A 113 18.74 1.40 -13.59
CA LEU A 113 18.06 1.91 -14.78
C LEU A 113 17.76 0.78 -15.77
N PHE A 114 18.69 -0.15 -15.98
CA PHE A 114 18.50 -1.28 -16.88
C PHE A 114 17.38 -2.22 -16.41
N THR A 115 17.37 -2.60 -15.13
CA THR A 115 16.29 -3.41 -14.54
C THR A 115 14.95 -2.68 -14.56
N THR A 116 14.94 -1.36 -14.33
CA THR A 116 13.73 -0.52 -14.46
C THR A 116 13.22 -0.48 -15.90
N ALA A 117 14.11 -0.38 -16.88
CA ALA A 117 13.75 -0.44 -18.30
C ALA A 117 13.12 -1.79 -18.67
N ILE A 118 13.70 -2.90 -18.21
CA ILE A 118 13.12 -4.24 -18.40
C ILE A 118 11.74 -4.34 -17.74
N ALA A 119 11.59 -3.88 -16.50
CA ALA A 119 10.30 -3.88 -15.81
C ALA A 119 9.24 -3.04 -16.54
N ALA A 120 9.63 -1.87 -17.07
CA ALA A 120 8.76 -1.02 -17.87
C ALA A 120 8.35 -1.67 -19.21
N LEU A 121 9.26 -2.37 -19.88
CA LEU A 121 8.96 -3.12 -21.10
C LEU A 121 7.96 -4.24 -20.83
N ILE A 122 8.19 -5.05 -19.78
CA ILE A 122 7.26 -6.11 -19.36
C ILE A 122 5.89 -5.50 -19.05
N ARG A 123 5.85 -4.38 -18.32
CA ARG A 123 4.62 -3.66 -18.01
C ARG A 123 3.86 -3.28 -19.30
N ILE A 124 4.54 -2.69 -20.29
CA ILE A 124 3.91 -2.27 -21.56
C ILE A 124 3.36 -3.48 -22.33
N ILE A 125 4.11 -4.58 -22.41
CA ILE A 125 3.66 -5.80 -23.09
C ILE A 125 2.39 -6.35 -22.43
N ILE A 126 2.36 -6.43 -21.10
CA ILE A 126 1.18 -6.86 -20.35
C ILE A 126 0.00 -5.91 -20.61
N THR A 127 0.20 -4.60 -20.51
CA THR A 127 -0.84 -3.61 -20.80
C THR A 127 -1.43 -3.79 -22.20
N TYR A 128 -0.59 -4.03 -23.21
CA TYR A 128 -1.04 -4.23 -24.59
C TYR A 128 -1.77 -5.56 -24.79
N TRP A 129 -1.26 -6.66 -24.23
CA TRP A 129 -1.88 -7.99 -24.35
C TRP A 129 -3.23 -8.10 -23.64
N PHE A 130 -3.37 -7.48 -22.47
CA PHE A 130 -4.62 -7.47 -21.74
C PHE A 130 -5.57 -6.33 -22.16
N GLY A 131 -5.18 -5.51 -23.14
CA GLY A 131 -5.98 -4.37 -23.62
C GLY A 131 -6.31 -3.37 -22.51
N LEU A 132 -5.40 -3.17 -21.56
CA LEU A 132 -5.62 -2.33 -20.39
C LEU A 132 -5.52 -0.86 -20.79
N THR A 133 -6.65 -0.24 -21.12
CA THR A 133 -6.71 1.18 -21.51
C THR A 133 -7.07 2.07 -20.32
N ALA A 134 -6.35 3.18 -20.14
CA ALA A 134 -6.60 4.15 -19.07
C ALA A 134 -7.74 5.14 -19.36
N GLU A 135 -8.41 5.02 -20.51
CA GLU A 135 -9.47 5.93 -20.98
C GLU A 135 -10.59 6.09 -19.94
N GLY A 136 -11.01 4.99 -19.29
CA GLY A 136 -12.01 5.04 -18.22
C GLY A 136 -11.56 5.78 -16.96
N MET A 137 -10.27 5.78 -16.63
CA MET A 137 -9.72 6.50 -15.47
C MET A 137 -9.56 8.01 -15.74
N VAL A 138 -9.23 8.37 -16.99
CA VAL A 138 -9.09 9.78 -17.41
C VAL A 138 -10.47 10.46 -17.45
N GLN A 139 -11.51 9.73 -17.86
CA GLN A 139 -12.89 10.25 -17.87
C GLN A 139 -13.42 10.54 -16.46
N THR A 140 -13.10 9.70 -15.47
CA THR A 140 -13.43 9.97 -14.06
C THR A 140 -12.76 11.24 -13.54
N ARG A 141 -11.47 11.45 -13.83
CA ARG A 141 -10.75 12.66 -13.39
C ARG A 141 -11.33 13.93 -14.00
N SER A 142 -11.65 13.90 -15.30
CA SER A 142 -12.27 15.03 -16.00
C SER A 142 -13.71 15.28 -15.54
N ALA A 143 -14.47 14.24 -15.16
CA ALA A 143 -15.79 14.38 -14.58
C ALA A 143 -15.74 14.98 -13.16
N THR A 144 -14.80 14.54 -12.30
CA THR A 144 -14.62 15.12 -10.95
C THR A 144 -14.19 16.58 -11.00
N ILE A 145 -13.32 16.96 -11.94
CA ILE A 145 -12.91 18.36 -12.10
C ILE A 145 -14.09 19.24 -12.54
N GLN A 146 -14.95 18.76 -13.44
CA GLN A 146 -16.15 19.49 -13.83
C GLN A 146 -17.16 19.63 -12.67
N LEU A 147 -17.35 18.58 -11.88
CA LEU A 147 -18.21 18.64 -10.69
C LEU A 147 -17.68 19.63 -9.64
N GLY A 148 -16.37 19.70 -9.44
CA GLY A 148 -15.75 20.70 -8.55
C GLY A 148 -15.87 22.14 -9.06
N ILE A 149 -15.87 22.36 -10.37
CA ILE A 149 -16.09 23.69 -10.98
C ILE A 149 -17.55 24.12 -10.85
N ILE A 150 -18.50 23.20 -11.00
CA ILE A 150 -19.94 23.47 -10.81
C ILE A 150 -20.23 23.75 -9.33
N GLU A 151 -19.61 23.02 -8.40
CA GLU A 151 -19.69 23.32 -6.96
C GLU A 151 -19.11 24.69 -6.65
N ASN A 152 -17.94 25.05 -7.19
CA ASN A 152 -17.30 26.35 -6.94
C ASN A 152 -18.09 27.54 -7.54
N ASN A 153 -18.67 27.38 -8.73
CA ASN A 153 -19.48 28.41 -9.38
C ASN A 153 -20.90 28.54 -8.77
N GLY A 154 -21.38 27.53 -8.03
CA GLY A 154 -22.66 27.59 -7.31
C GLY A 154 -22.64 28.40 -6.00
N PHE A 155 -21.47 28.90 -5.59
CA PHE A 155 -21.32 29.79 -4.42
C PHE A 155 -21.11 31.27 -4.79
N VAL A 156 -21.25 31.62 -6.09
CA VAL A 156 -21.02 32.99 -6.60
C VAL A 156 -22.33 33.67 -7.07
N GLU A 157 -23.49 33.05 -6.84
CA GLU A 157 -24.80 33.74 -6.88
C GLU A 157 -25.47 33.75 -5.51
#